data_AF-A0A821ZPS1-F1
#
_entry.id   AF-A0A821ZPS1-F1
#
_cell.length_a   1.000
_cell.length_b   1.000
_cell.length_c   1.000
_cell.angle_alpha   90.00
_cell.angle_beta   90.00
_cell.angle_gamma   90.00
#
_symmetry.space_group_name_H-M   'P 1'
#
loop_
_entity.id
_entity.type
_entity.pdbx_description
1 polymer ?
#
loop_
_entity_poly.entity_id
_entity_poly.type
_entity_poly.pdbx_seq_one_letter_code
_entity_poly.pdbx_strand_id
1 'polypeptide(L)'
;AIRVITNMTYKIEQEAPLLIVIRQIRGVISWTLPYTFSNGMIYSSASRILCLQNEINRTHSHMSRVFIEISTSNIDLIDYSLQLENITEFLLETGISRQFFVSPAMPIYYKFTFPSNIENVFIDVRSTDQLCTIVSVQSFDCPVYDVSEIGMRQGHYQTMASIASFNVYASEFPKRNTFLLVFLVQSTDADCLNDQEQTIIQPAGIVDVQRQKNATVTLHPPANYNFLYIAIFSTIGLFVIIYFIAFTIMCKHPDIYDHLGPDQLSLLETIAERDIAERYNHERGYQTLEGEENVVSTSEDDIEQSGRAIEVIETSHVGFVTVSDLCVKDYDYSKQKFRIYPQTMLTIAIFYSLPVIQLVLQYQLNINSSGNEDICYFNFLCIRQFAMLTAFNNVFSNIGYCALGLLFLIIVYRRDMAYARFLTKYPAIGKEYGIPQHFGLFYAMGIGLFMEGLMSGCYHICPSKQNFQFDTSFMFIIAVLNIIKIYQTRHPDINPRSAGSFSFLAVIILITVIGVYYDEQWFWITYATIHILACLAFTGKIYYMGRLKVTFRVHVSLKKI
;
A
#
# COMPACT_ATOMS: atom_id res chain seq x y z
N ALA A 1 -12.31 -32.95 -26.19
CA ALA A 1 -13.62 -32.63 -25.60
C ALA A 1 -14.65 -32.44 -26.71
N ILE A 2 -15.96 -32.48 -26.43
CA ILE A 2 -16.99 -32.23 -27.46
C ILE A 2 -17.60 -30.86 -27.18
N ARG A 3 -17.67 -30.00 -28.19
CA ARG A 3 -18.41 -28.73 -28.16
C ARG A 3 -19.66 -28.86 -29.00
N VAL A 4 -20.77 -28.39 -28.46
CA VAL A 4 -22.04 -28.29 -29.19
C VAL A 4 -22.23 -26.85 -29.59
N ILE A 5 -22.35 -26.59 -30.88
CA ILE A 5 -22.56 -25.28 -31.48
C ILE A 5 -23.96 -25.27 -32.08
N THR A 6 -24.72 -24.23 -31.75
CA THR A 6 -26.07 -24.03 -32.25
C THR A 6 -26.19 -22.64 -32.82
N ASN A 7 -26.64 -22.56 -34.06
CA ASN A 7 -26.87 -21.31 -34.77
C ASN A 7 -28.32 -21.25 -35.23
N MET A 8 -28.90 -20.06 -35.20
CA MET A 8 -30.25 -19.81 -35.65
C MET A 8 -30.27 -18.60 -36.58
N THR A 9 -31.06 -18.64 -37.64
CA THR A 9 -31.35 -17.42 -38.40
C THR A 9 -32.39 -16.61 -37.62
N TYR A 10 -31.95 -15.54 -36.96
CA TYR A 10 -32.81 -14.72 -36.13
C TYR A 10 -33.45 -13.59 -36.93
N LYS A 11 -34.77 -13.44 -36.80
CA LYS A 11 -35.51 -12.24 -37.23
C LYS A 11 -36.01 -11.52 -35.99
N ILE A 12 -35.91 -10.19 -35.97
CA ILE A 12 -36.25 -9.33 -34.82
C ILE A 12 -37.71 -9.52 -34.34
N GLU A 13 -38.60 -10.01 -35.20
CA GLU A 13 -40.02 -10.27 -34.91
C GLU A 13 -40.30 -11.62 -34.21
N GLN A 14 -39.29 -12.47 -33.96
CA GLN A 14 -39.51 -13.77 -33.31
C GLN A 14 -39.66 -13.64 -31.79
N GLU A 15 -40.89 -13.75 -31.28
CA GLU A 15 -41.21 -13.67 -29.85
C GLU A 15 -40.89 -14.96 -29.05
N ALA A 16 -40.80 -16.12 -29.73
CA ALA A 16 -40.58 -17.41 -29.09
C ALA A 16 -39.19 -17.99 -29.42
N PRO A 17 -38.32 -18.22 -28.40
CA PRO A 17 -36.98 -18.72 -28.64
C PRO A 17 -36.95 -20.22 -28.98
N LEU A 18 -35.85 -20.64 -29.60
CA LEU A 18 -35.45 -22.02 -29.73
C LEU A 18 -34.74 -22.45 -28.44
N LEU A 19 -35.28 -23.43 -27.72
CA LEU A 19 -34.70 -23.99 -26.50
C LEU A 19 -33.89 -25.24 -26.83
N ILE A 20 -32.63 -25.26 -26.40
CA ILE A 20 -31.72 -26.39 -26.54
C ILE A 20 -31.44 -26.94 -25.14
N VAL A 21 -31.67 -28.24 -24.95
CA VAL A 21 -31.41 -28.95 -23.69
C VAL A 21 -30.50 -30.14 -23.98
N ILE A 22 -29.36 -30.19 -23.31
CA ILE A 22 -28.41 -31.30 -23.40
C ILE A 22 -28.39 -32.04 -22.08
N ARG A 23 -28.74 -33.33 -22.14
CA ARG A 23 -28.75 -34.22 -20.99
C ARG A 23 -27.54 -35.14 -21.03
N GLN A 24 -26.75 -35.08 -19.97
CA GLN A 24 -25.63 -35.97 -19.66
C GLN A 24 -25.97 -36.84 -18.45
N ILE A 25 -25.09 -37.79 -18.10
CA ILE A 25 -25.33 -38.79 -17.04
C ILE A 25 -25.55 -38.12 -15.66
N ARG A 26 -24.79 -37.07 -15.32
CA ARG A 26 -24.93 -36.37 -14.03
C ARG A 26 -25.22 -34.88 -14.16
N GLY A 27 -25.80 -34.45 -15.28
CA GLY A 27 -26.05 -33.03 -15.49
C GLY A 27 -26.92 -32.74 -16.70
N VAL A 28 -27.53 -31.56 -16.67
CA VAL A 28 -28.28 -30.99 -17.78
C VAL A 28 -27.76 -29.58 -17.99
N ILE A 29 -27.49 -29.22 -19.24
CA ILE A 29 -27.18 -27.85 -19.64
C ILE A 29 -28.23 -27.41 -20.65
N SER A 30 -28.63 -26.15 -20.61
CA SER A 30 -29.62 -25.62 -21.53
C SER A 30 -29.39 -24.15 -21.83
N TRP A 31 -29.75 -23.73 -23.04
CA TRP A 31 -29.73 -22.34 -23.45
C TRP A 31 -30.79 -22.08 -24.52
N THR A 32 -31.07 -20.81 -24.75
CA THR A 32 -32.02 -20.35 -25.76
C THR A 32 -31.31 -19.68 -26.93
N LEU A 33 -31.91 -19.76 -28.13
CA LEU A 33 -31.58 -18.93 -29.28
C LEU A 33 -32.82 -18.10 -29.69
N PRO A 34 -32.69 -16.77 -29.88
CA PRO A 34 -31.46 -16.03 -29.66
C PRO A 34 -31.04 -16.05 -28.16
N TYR A 35 -29.74 -15.98 -27.92
CA TYR A 35 -29.18 -15.93 -26.57
C TYR A 35 -29.17 -14.47 -26.12
N THR A 36 -29.99 -14.14 -25.14
CA THR A 36 -30.22 -12.76 -24.69
C THR A 36 -29.58 -12.50 -23.33
N PHE A 37 -28.89 -11.37 -23.20
CA PHE A 37 -28.34 -10.87 -21.94
C PHE A 37 -29.22 -9.76 -21.36
N SER A 38 -29.12 -9.54 -20.04
CA SER A 38 -29.88 -8.52 -19.30
C SER A 38 -29.68 -7.08 -19.81
N ASN A 39 -28.53 -6.81 -20.44
CA ASN A 39 -28.20 -5.52 -21.05
C ASN A 39 -28.75 -5.34 -22.47
N GLY A 40 -29.55 -6.28 -22.97
CA GLY A 40 -30.16 -6.24 -24.30
C GLY A 40 -29.28 -6.75 -25.43
N MET A 41 -28.09 -7.30 -25.15
CA MET A 41 -27.30 -7.97 -26.19
C MET A 41 -27.90 -9.32 -26.57
N ILE A 42 -27.87 -9.62 -27.87
CA ILE A 42 -28.54 -10.76 -28.48
C ILE A 42 -27.54 -11.50 -29.37
N TYR A 43 -27.43 -12.82 -29.22
CA TYR A 43 -26.60 -13.67 -30.08
C TYR A 43 -27.46 -14.71 -30.80
N SER A 44 -27.31 -14.78 -32.12
CA SER A 44 -27.95 -15.82 -32.96
C SER A 44 -27.24 -17.17 -32.91
N SER A 45 -26.04 -17.20 -32.32
CA SER A 45 -25.18 -18.37 -32.18
C SER A 45 -24.68 -18.52 -30.74
N ALA A 46 -24.74 -19.74 -30.22
CA ALA A 46 -24.22 -20.08 -28.90
C ALA A 46 -23.51 -21.43 -28.95
N SER A 47 -22.53 -21.64 -28.08
CA SER A 47 -21.87 -22.94 -27.94
C SER A 47 -21.54 -23.27 -26.50
N ARG A 48 -21.49 -24.56 -26.19
CA ARG A 48 -21.10 -25.08 -24.87
C ARG A 48 -20.22 -26.31 -25.04
N ILE A 49 -19.21 -26.44 -24.19
CA ILE A 49 -18.37 -27.63 -24.13
C ILE A 49 -19.01 -28.61 -23.14
N LEU A 50 -19.12 -29.87 -23.54
CA LEU A 50 -19.70 -30.91 -22.70
C LEU A 50 -18.75 -31.23 -21.54
N CYS A 51 -19.31 -31.37 -20.33
CA CYS A 51 -18.51 -31.74 -19.17
C CYS A 51 -18.02 -33.18 -19.31
N LEU A 52 -16.71 -33.39 -19.29
CA LEU A 52 -16.08 -34.70 -19.38
C LEU A 52 -16.02 -35.34 -17.99
N GLN A 53 -17.01 -36.17 -17.69
CA GLN A 53 -17.20 -36.76 -16.36
C GLN A 53 -16.18 -37.86 -15.99
N ASN A 54 -15.41 -38.35 -16.97
CA ASN A 54 -14.75 -39.65 -16.90
C ASN A 54 -13.30 -39.60 -17.41
N GLU A 55 -12.33 -39.67 -16.50
CA GLU A 55 -11.13 -40.46 -16.75
C GLU A 55 -11.44 -41.89 -16.31
N ILE A 56 -11.92 -42.70 -17.24
CA ILE A 56 -12.16 -44.12 -16.99
C ILE A 56 -10.79 -44.80 -16.97
N ASN A 57 -10.44 -45.44 -15.85
CA ASN A 57 -9.50 -46.56 -15.83
C ASN A 57 -9.78 -47.44 -17.05
N ARG A 58 -8.80 -47.57 -17.96
CA ARG A 58 -8.90 -48.14 -19.32
C ARG A 58 -9.48 -49.56 -19.45
N THR A 59 -10.07 -50.13 -18.40
CA THR A 59 -10.52 -51.52 -18.31
C THR A 59 -11.97 -51.73 -18.77
N HIS A 60 -12.83 -50.72 -18.82
CA HIS A 60 -14.21 -50.87 -19.34
C HIS A 60 -14.64 -49.70 -20.23
N SER A 61 -14.91 -49.97 -21.52
CA SER A 61 -15.47 -49.02 -22.49
C SER A 61 -16.94 -48.70 -22.18
N HIS A 62 -17.19 -47.89 -21.16
CA HIS A 62 -18.54 -47.38 -20.90
C HIS A 62 -18.92 -46.33 -21.95
N MET A 63 -19.82 -46.70 -22.86
CA MET A 63 -20.40 -45.79 -23.85
C MET A 63 -21.23 -44.72 -23.14
N SER A 64 -20.75 -43.47 -23.10
CA SER A 64 -21.48 -42.35 -22.52
C SER A 64 -22.46 -41.80 -23.56
N ARG A 65 -23.77 -41.86 -23.26
CA ARG A 65 -24.82 -41.31 -24.13
C ARG A 65 -25.10 -39.84 -23.77
N VAL A 66 -25.20 -39.01 -24.79
CA VAL A 66 -25.62 -37.60 -24.67
C VAL A 66 -26.92 -37.46 -25.45
N PHE A 67 -27.93 -36.85 -24.84
CA PHE A 67 -29.20 -36.56 -25.51
C PHE A 67 -29.30 -35.06 -25.73
N ILE A 68 -29.63 -34.66 -26.96
CA ILE A 68 -29.85 -33.27 -27.31
C ILE A 68 -31.31 -33.13 -27.72
N GLU A 69 -32.04 -32.29 -27.00
CA GLU A 69 -33.44 -31.97 -27.23
C GLU A 69 -33.52 -30.52 -27.70
N ILE A 70 -34.24 -30.30 -28.80
CA ILE A 70 -34.46 -28.99 -29.40
C ILE A 70 -35.96 -28.79 -29.48
N SER A 71 -36.45 -27.69 -28.92
CA SER A 71 -37.87 -27.37 -28.89
C SER A 71 -38.08 -25.88 -29.10
N THR A 72 -39.23 -25.50 -29.66
CA THR A 72 -39.63 -24.09 -29.77
C THR A 72 -41.15 -24.02 -29.65
N SER A 73 -41.64 -22.88 -29.15
CA SER A 73 -43.08 -22.55 -29.16
C SER A 73 -43.42 -21.57 -30.30
N ASN A 74 -42.47 -21.31 -31.20
CA ASN A 74 -42.69 -20.44 -32.34
C ASN A 74 -43.64 -21.12 -33.35
N ILE A 75 -44.58 -20.34 -33.86
CA ILE A 75 -45.56 -20.78 -34.87
C ILE A 75 -44.90 -20.80 -36.25
N ASP A 76 -43.94 -19.90 -36.48
CA ASP A 76 -43.20 -19.81 -37.72
C ASP A 76 -42.04 -20.81 -37.76
N LEU A 77 -41.68 -21.24 -38.98
CA LEU A 77 -40.53 -22.10 -39.22
C LEU A 77 -39.23 -21.37 -38.85
N ILE A 78 -38.44 -21.99 -37.97
CA ILE A 78 -37.12 -21.51 -37.56
C ILE A 78 -36.05 -22.36 -38.26
N ASP A 79 -35.20 -21.73 -39.08
CA ASP A 79 -34.02 -22.39 -39.61
C ASP A 79 -32.88 -22.32 -38.58
N TYR A 80 -32.47 -23.50 -38.11
CA TYR A 80 -31.36 -23.67 -37.16
C TYR A 80 -30.35 -24.71 -37.65
N SER A 81 -29.12 -24.60 -37.15
CA SER A 81 -28.04 -25.56 -37.38
C SER A 81 -27.50 -26.03 -36.03
N LEU A 82 -27.31 -27.34 -35.88
CA LEU A 82 -26.64 -27.96 -34.76
C LEU A 82 -25.39 -28.69 -35.24
N GLN A 83 -24.24 -28.32 -34.71
CA GLN A 83 -22.94 -28.90 -35.03
C GLN A 83 -22.28 -29.44 -33.76
N LEU A 84 -21.71 -30.65 -33.88
CA LEU A 84 -20.84 -31.23 -32.87
C LEU A 84 -19.40 -31.08 -33.34
N GLU A 85 -18.60 -30.34 -32.56
CA GLU A 85 -17.19 -30.12 -32.82
C GLU A 85 -16.35 -30.95 -31.84
N ASN A 86 -15.34 -31.66 -32.35
CA ASN A 86 -14.37 -32.35 -31.52
C ASN A 86 -13.16 -31.46 -31.25
N ILE A 87 -13.00 -31.01 -30.01
CA ILE A 87 -11.84 -30.24 -29.55
C ILE A 87 -10.69 -31.21 -29.26
N THR A 88 -9.70 -31.24 -30.17
CA THR A 88 -8.51 -32.08 -30.09
C THR A 88 -7.51 -31.58 -29.05
N GLU A 89 -7.37 -30.26 -28.89
CA GLU A 89 -6.37 -29.62 -28.00
C GLU A 89 -6.99 -29.17 -26.67
N PHE A 90 -7.71 -30.06 -26.00
CA PHE A 90 -8.40 -29.74 -24.74
C PHE A 90 -7.46 -29.70 -23.51
N LEU A 91 -6.32 -30.40 -23.58
CA LEU A 91 -5.33 -30.41 -22.50
C LEU A 91 -4.30 -29.30 -22.72
N LEU A 92 -4.02 -28.54 -21.67
CA LEU A 92 -2.91 -27.61 -21.62
C LEU A 92 -1.62 -28.32 -21.23
N GLU A 93 -0.51 -27.88 -21.81
CA GLU A 93 0.84 -28.36 -21.51
C GLU A 93 1.72 -27.16 -21.13
N THR A 94 2.67 -27.38 -20.22
CA THR A 94 3.60 -26.33 -19.82
C THR A 94 4.54 -25.96 -20.97
N GLY A 95 4.75 -24.66 -21.19
CA GLY A 95 5.62 -24.11 -22.24
C GLY A 95 4.98 -24.00 -23.62
N ILE A 96 3.75 -24.48 -23.80
CA ILE A 96 3.02 -24.40 -25.07
C ILE A 96 1.94 -23.31 -24.96
N SER A 97 2.03 -22.30 -25.82
CA SER A 97 1.01 -21.26 -25.92
C SER A 97 -0.18 -21.73 -26.75
N ARG A 98 -1.40 -21.44 -26.29
CA ARG A 98 -2.66 -21.78 -26.97
C ARG A 98 -3.47 -20.52 -27.21
N GLN A 99 -3.75 -20.23 -28.47
CA GLN A 99 -4.60 -19.11 -28.89
C GLN A 99 -6.04 -19.59 -29.08
N PHE A 100 -7.01 -18.78 -28.68
CA PHE A 100 -8.42 -19.10 -28.78
C PHE A 100 -9.31 -17.86 -28.88
N PHE A 101 -10.51 -18.07 -29.41
CA PHE A 101 -11.56 -17.08 -29.44
C PHE A 101 -12.63 -17.44 -28.41
N VAL A 102 -13.10 -16.44 -27.69
CA VAL A 102 -14.14 -16.57 -26.67
C VAL A 102 -15.13 -15.41 -26.79
N SER A 103 -16.41 -15.68 -26.56
CA SER A 103 -17.47 -14.67 -26.51
C SER A 103 -18.43 -14.96 -25.35
N PRO A 104 -19.30 -14.01 -24.96
CA PRO A 104 -20.28 -14.24 -23.91
C PRO A 104 -21.18 -15.47 -24.16
N ALA A 105 -21.56 -15.71 -25.43
CA ALA A 105 -22.40 -16.85 -25.82
C ALA A 105 -21.61 -18.12 -26.17
N MET A 106 -20.28 -18.03 -26.30
CA MET A 106 -19.37 -19.13 -26.64
C MET A 106 -18.18 -19.19 -25.67
N PRO A 107 -18.40 -19.59 -24.40
CA PRO A 107 -17.33 -19.80 -23.44
C PRO A 107 -16.38 -20.93 -23.87
N ILE A 108 -15.16 -20.89 -23.35
CA ILE A 108 -14.16 -21.94 -23.55
C ILE A 108 -13.48 -22.26 -22.24
N TYR A 109 -13.12 -23.53 -22.07
CA TYR A 109 -12.30 -23.96 -20.96
C TYR A 109 -11.38 -25.10 -21.38
N TYR A 110 -10.26 -25.20 -20.67
CA TYR A 110 -9.26 -26.23 -20.89
C TYR A 110 -8.95 -26.99 -19.61
N LYS A 111 -8.41 -28.18 -19.75
CA LYS A 111 -7.98 -29.02 -18.62
C LYS A 111 -6.47 -28.97 -18.46
N PHE A 112 -6.01 -28.90 -17.22
CA PHE A 112 -4.61 -29.13 -16.88
C PHE A 112 -4.49 -30.15 -15.74
N THR A 113 -3.51 -31.04 -15.85
CA THR A 113 -3.17 -32.03 -14.83
C THR A 113 -1.72 -31.82 -14.42
N PHE A 114 -1.47 -31.66 -13.12
CA PHE A 114 -0.12 -31.44 -12.60
C PHE A 114 0.75 -32.69 -12.81
N PRO A 115 1.95 -32.55 -13.41
CA PRO A 115 2.95 -33.61 -13.42
C PRO A 115 3.46 -33.92 -12.00
N SER A 116 3.90 -35.15 -11.75
CA SER A 116 4.31 -35.62 -10.41
C SER A 116 5.46 -34.83 -9.75
N ASN A 117 6.25 -34.09 -10.55
CA ASN A 117 7.43 -33.35 -10.08
C ASN A 117 7.19 -31.84 -9.95
N ILE A 118 5.95 -31.37 -10.15
CA ILE A 118 5.63 -29.94 -10.18
C ILE A 118 4.55 -29.64 -9.15
N GLU A 119 4.88 -28.79 -8.18
CA GLU A 119 3.97 -28.40 -7.10
C GLU A 119 3.05 -27.23 -7.47
N ASN A 120 3.50 -26.36 -8.39
CA ASN A 120 2.73 -25.21 -8.84
C ASN A 120 2.96 -24.90 -10.33
N VAL A 121 2.03 -24.16 -10.92
CA VAL A 121 2.11 -23.68 -12.30
C VAL A 121 1.73 -22.21 -12.35
N PHE A 122 2.43 -21.44 -13.16
CA PHE A 122 2.11 -20.04 -13.40
C PHE A 122 1.31 -19.90 -14.70
N ILE A 123 0.11 -19.38 -14.61
CA ILE A 123 -0.79 -19.15 -15.74
C ILE A 123 -0.54 -17.72 -16.26
N ASP A 124 -0.18 -17.57 -17.53
CA ASP A 124 -0.09 -16.27 -18.23
C ASP A 124 -1.15 -16.23 -19.33
N VAL A 125 -2.11 -15.31 -19.21
CA VAL A 125 -3.16 -15.08 -20.21
C VAL A 125 -2.99 -13.69 -20.78
N ARG A 126 -2.93 -13.58 -22.11
CA ARG A 126 -2.75 -12.31 -22.82
C ARG A 126 -3.75 -12.14 -23.94
N SER A 127 -4.20 -10.91 -24.15
CA SER A 127 -5.07 -10.53 -25.25
C SER A 127 -4.75 -9.12 -25.70
N THR A 128 -4.87 -8.88 -27.01
CA THR A 128 -4.82 -7.53 -27.60
C THR A 128 -6.15 -6.80 -27.46
N ASP A 129 -7.24 -7.52 -27.26
CA ASP A 129 -8.58 -6.96 -27.11
C ASP A 129 -8.83 -6.61 -25.64
N GLN A 130 -9.46 -5.45 -25.38
CA GLN A 130 -9.71 -4.93 -24.04
C GLN A 130 -11.05 -5.39 -23.45
N LEU A 131 -11.70 -6.39 -24.06
CA LEU A 131 -13.00 -6.88 -23.60
C LEU A 131 -12.87 -7.54 -22.22
N CYS A 132 -13.71 -7.14 -21.27
CA CYS A 132 -13.68 -7.68 -19.93
C CYS A 132 -13.97 -9.18 -19.93
N THR A 133 -13.10 -9.94 -19.28
CA THR A 133 -13.15 -11.41 -19.25
C THR A 133 -12.80 -11.89 -17.86
N ILE A 134 -13.56 -12.86 -17.36
CA ILE A 134 -13.17 -13.59 -16.16
C ILE A 134 -12.33 -14.79 -16.57
N VAL A 135 -11.19 -14.94 -15.92
CA VAL A 135 -10.41 -16.17 -15.93
C VAL A 135 -10.61 -16.85 -14.59
N SER A 136 -11.18 -18.05 -14.62
CA SER A 136 -11.54 -18.82 -13.41
C SER A 136 -10.84 -20.17 -13.41
N VAL A 137 -10.24 -20.52 -12.29
CA VAL A 137 -9.59 -21.81 -12.03
C VAL A 137 -10.54 -22.65 -11.18
N GLN A 138 -11.14 -23.67 -11.80
CA GLN A 138 -12.13 -24.52 -11.18
C GLN A 138 -11.58 -25.94 -10.95
N SER A 139 -12.11 -26.64 -9.95
CA SER A 139 -11.81 -28.06 -9.78
C SER A 139 -12.32 -28.87 -10.98
N PHE A 140 -11.66 -29.98 -11.31
CA PHE A 140 -12.12 -30.91 -12.36
C PHE A 140 -13.30 -31.77 -11.89
N ASP A 141 -14.44 -31.10 -11.72
CA ASP A 141 -15.74 -31.65 -11.31
C ASP A 141 -16.85 -31.11 -12.25
N CYS A 142 -17.98 -31.82 -12.33
CA CYS A 142 -19.14 -31.38 -13.11
C CYS A 142 -20.28 -30.95 -12.17
N PRO A 143 -21.09 -29.93 -12.53
CA PRO A 143 -21.03 -29.13 -13.76
C PRO A 143 -19.84 -28.16 -13.80
N VAL A 144 -19.37 -27.82 -15.01
CA VAL A 144 -18.43 -26.70 -15.19
C VAL A 144 -19.24 -25.41 -15.17
N TYR A 145 -18.80 -24.42 -14.41
CA TYR A 145 -19.51 -23.15 -14.31
C TYR A 145 -19.02 -22.22 -15.42
N ASP A 146 -19.64 -22.38 -16.60
CA ASP A 146 -19.30 -21.68 -17.84
C ASP A 146 -20.21 -20.49 -18.14
N VAL A 147 -20.87 -19.96 -17.10
CA VAL A 147 -21.69 -18.75 -17.12
C VAL A 147 -21.10 -17.75 -16.14
N SER A 148 -20.95 -16.49 -16.57
CA SER A 148 -20.27 -15.41 -15.83
C SER A 148 -20.68 -15.29 -14.36
N GLU A 149 -21.98 -15.20 -14.09
CA GLU A 149 -22.56 -14.97 -12.74
C GLU A 149 -22.23 -16.09 -11.73
N ILE A 150 -22.01 -17.31 -12.23
CA ILE A 150 -21.74 -18.49 -11.39
C ILE A 150 -20.26 -18.84 -11.41
N GLY A 151 -19.55 -18.54 -12.49
CA GLY A 151 -18.10 -18.71 -12.60
C GLY A 151 -17.32 -17.91 -11.54
N MET A 152 -17.84 -16.76 -11.13
CA MET A 152 -17.31 -15.96 -10.01
C MET A 152 -17.45 -16.61 -8.61
N ARG A 153 -18.13 -17.76 -8.49
CA ARG A 153 -18.41 -18.39 -7.19
C ARG A 153 -17.60 -19.66 -6.95
N GLN A 154 -16.67 -20.01 -7.84
CA GLN A 154 -16.03 -21.32 -7.88
C GLN A 154 -14.53 -21.21 -8.11
N GLY A 155 -13.77 -21.69 -7.12
CA GLY A 155 -12.31 -21.62 -7.11
C GLY A 155 -11.80 -20.19 -7.20
N HIS A 156 -10.57 -20.02 -7.70
CA HIS A 156 -9.94 -18.71 -7.84
C HIS A 156 -10.35 -18.04 -9.16
N TYR A 157 -10.54 -16.73 -9.18
CA TYR A 157 -10.78 -15.98 -10.40
C TYR A 157 -10.19 -14.58 -10.37
N GLN A 158 -9.91 -14.05 -11.56
CA GLN A 158 -9.49 -12.67 -11.79
C GLN A 158 -10.24 -12.13 -13.00
N THR A 159 -10.60 -10.85 -12.96
CA THR A 159 -11.07 -10.12 -14.14
C THR A 159 -9.88 -9.63 -14.97
N MET A 160 -10.01 -9.65 -16.30
CA MET A 160 -8.98 -9.19 -17.20
C MET A 160 -9.53 -8.38 -18.37
N ALA A 161 -8.98 -7.18 -18.54
CA ALA A 161 -9.09 -6.42 -19.79
C ALA A 161 -8.11 -6.96 -20.82
N SER A 162 -6.81 -7.05 -20.51
CA SER A 162 -5.77 -7.51 -21.47
C SER A 162 -4.90 -8.65 -20.95
N ILE A 163 -4.57 -8.65 -19.66
CA ILE A 163 -3.65 -9.62 -19.05
C ILE A 163 -4.27 -10.15 -17.76
N ALA A 164 -4.17 -11.46 -17.54
CA ALA A 164 -4.38 -12.09 -16.24
C ALA A 164 -3.22 -13.04 -15.94
N SER A 165 -2.91 -13.20 -14.65
CA SER A 165 -1.85 -14.11 -14.23
C SER A 165 -2.11 -14.70 -12.86
N PHE A 166 -1.88 -16.01 -12.73
CA PHE A 166 -2.18 -16.76 -11.51
C PHE A 166 -1.04 -17.71 -11.15
N ASN A 167 -0.79 -17.90 -9.86
CA ASN A 167 -0.10 -19.09 -9.38
C ASN A 167 -1.16 -20.07 -8.90
N VAL A 168 -1.11 -21.31 -9.39
CA VAL A 168 -2.03 -22.37 -9.00
C VAL A 168 -1.23 -23.53 -8.44
N TYR A 169 -1.63 -24.00 -7.25
CA TYR A 169 -0.92 -25.07 -6.54
C TYR A 169 -1.64 -26.40 -6.64
N ALA A 170 -0.88 -27.50 -6.80
CA ALA A 170 -1.43 -28.84 -6.83
C ALA A 170 -2.19 -29.19 -5.54
N SER A 171 -1.75 -28.63 -4.40
CA SER A 171 -2.37 -28.82 -3.08
C SER A 171 -3.81 -28.28 -2.98
N GLU A 172 -4.19 -27.32 -3.83
CA GLU A 172 -5.57 -26.81 -3.91
C GLU A 172 -6.53 -27.83 -4.53
N PHE A 173 -6.01 -28.83 -5.27
CA PHE A 173 -6.80 -29.82 -6.00
C PHE A 173 -6.53 -31.27 -5.55
N PRO A 174 -6.70 -31.61 -4.26
CA PRO A 174 -6.20 -32.85 -3.65
C PRO A 174 -6.82 -34.14 -4.20
N LYS A 175 -8.00 -34.07 -4.83
CA LYS A 175 -8.69 -35.26 -5.36
C LYS A 175 -8.01 -35.86 -6.60
N ARG A 176 -7.52 -34.99 -7.50
CA ARG A 176 -7.11 -35.38 -8.86
C ARG A 176 -5.87 -34.65 -9.38
N ASN A 177 -5.29 -33.71 -8.61
CA ASN A 177 -4.22 -32.81 -9.06
C ASN A 177 -4.52 -32.25 -10.46
N THR A 178 -5.76 -31.83 -10.67
CA THR A 178 -6.28 -31.43 -11.99
C THR A 178 -7.26 -30.28 -11.79
N PHE A 179 -7.12 -29.25 -12.61
CA PHE A 179 -8.04 -28.11 -12.66
C PHE A 179 -8.55 -27.85 -14.07
N LEU A 180 -9.63 -27.06 -14.15
CA LEU A 180 -10.19 -26.48 -15.36
C LEU A 180 -9.90 -25.00 -15.37
N LEU A 181 -9.38 -24.50 -16.48
CA LEU A 181 -9.19 -23.07 -16.71
C LEU A 181 -10.30 -22.57 -17.62
N VAL A 182 -11.20 -21.75 -17.06
CA VAL A 182 -12.44 -21.30 -17.69
C VAL A 182 -12.33 -19.82 -18.05
N PHE A 183 -12.72 -19.49 -19.29
CA PHE A 183 -12.68 -18.13 -19.82
C PHE A 183 -14.09 -17.65 -20.16
N LEU A 184 -14.51 -16.55 -19.55
CA LEU A 184 -15.87 -16.02 -19.63
C LEU A 184 -15.83 -14.53 -20.00
N VAL A 185 -16.09 -14.21 -21.27
CA VAL A 185 -16.21 -12.80 -21.69
C VAL A 185 -17.51 -12.23 -21.13
N GLN A 186 -17.42 -11.06 -20.51
CA GLN A 186 -18.57 -10.37 -19.95
C GLN A 186 -19.41 -9.69 -21.02
N SER A 187 -20.70 -9.59 -20.72
CA SER A 187 -21.65 -8.85 -21.54
C SER A 187 -21.40 -7.33 -21.50
N THR A 188 -20.73 -6.85 -20.45
CA THR A 188 -20.32 -5.45 -20.26
C THR A 188 -18.85 -5.40 -19.80
N ASP A 189 -18.22 -4.23 -19.89
CA ASP A 189 -16.84 -4.04 -19.42
C ASP A 189 -16.75 -3.58 -17.96
N ALA A 190 -17.89 -3.42 -17.27
CA ALA A 190 -17.98 -2.77 -15.96
C ALA A 190 -17.07 -3.40 -14.89
N ASP A 191 -16.94 -4.73 -14.86
CA ASP A 191 -16.14 -5.45 -13.86
C ASP A 191 -14.63 -5.23 -14.03
N CYS A 192 -14.16 -4.85 -15.22
CA CYS A 192 -12.75 -4.61 -15.50
C CYS A 192 -12.38 -3.12 -15.50
N LEU A 193 -13.37 -2.23 -15.37
CA LEU A 193 -13.19 -0.79 -15.33
C LEU A 193 -13.19 -0.30 -13.88
N ASN A 194 -12.41 0.74 -13.60
CA ASN A 194 -12.47 1.40 -12.30
C ASN A 194 -13.82 2.11 -12.12
N ASP A 195 -14.27 2.28 -10.87
CA ASP A 195 -15.56 2.90 -10.50
C ASP A 195 -15.85 4.25 -11.21
N GLN A 196 -14.82 5.01 -11.61
CA GLN A 196 -14.98 6.27 -12.34
C GLN A 196 -15.29 6.12 -13.85
N GLU A 197 -14.79 5.07 -14.50
CA GLU A 197 -14.97 4.84 -15.95
C GLU A 197 -16.30 4.17 -16.28
N GLN A 198 -16.98 3.60 -15.29
CA GLN A 198 -18.31 3.00 -15.45
C GLN A 198 -19.38 4.01 -15.90
N THR A 199 -19.16 5.31 -15.70
CA THR A 199 -20.11 6.38 -16.10
C THR A 199 -20.04 6.75 -17.58
N ILE A 200 -18.97 6.39 -18.30
CA ILE A 200 -18.68 6.90 -19.66
C ILE A 200 -19.16 5.92 -20.76
N ILE A 201 -19.37 4.63 -20.44
CA ILE A 201 -19.63 3.59 -21.45
C ILE A 201 -21.00 2.94 -21.23
N GLN A 202 -22.07 3.68 -21.48
CA GLN A 202 -23.36 3.07 -21.85
C GLN A 202 -23.97 3.81 -23.04
N PRO A 203 -23.77 3.33 -24.28
CA PRO A 203 -24.81 3.49 -25.28
C PRO A 203 -25.93 2.51 -24.91
N ALA A 204 -27.03 3.06 -24.38
CA ALA A 204 -28.33 2.40 -24.44
C ALA A 204 -28.72 2.28 -25.93
N GLY A 205 -28.41 1.15 -26.54
CA GLY A 205 -28.71 0.89 -27.94
C GLY A 205 -28.33 -0.52 -28.33
N ILE A 206 -29.31 -1.24 -28.89
CA ILE A 206 -29.13 -2.56 -29.51
C ILE A 206 -28.17 -2.38 -30.68
N VAL A 207 -26.88 -2.61 -30.45
CA VAL A 207 -25.89 -2.74 -31.52
C VAL A 207 -25.36 -4.15 -31.42
N ASP A 208 -25.57 -4.91 -32.49
CA ASP A 208 -25.02 -6.24 -32.76
C ASP A 208 -23.49 -6.17 -32.90
N VAL A 209 -22.81 -5.77 -31.83
CA VAL A 209 -21.35 -5.86 -31.73
C VAL A 209 -21.09 -7.24 -31.15
N GLN A 210 -20.74 -8.20 -32.01
CA GLN A 210 -20.26 -9.50 -31.54
C GLN A 210 -19.01 -9.30 -30.69
N ARG A 211 -19.17 -9.25 -29.36
CA ARG A 211 -18.06 -9.20 -28.40
C ARG A 211 -17.33 -10.53 -28.45
N GLN A 212 -16.25 -10.58 -29.21
CA GLN A 212 -15.38 -11.74 -29.33
C GLN A 212 -13.96 -11.31 -28.97
N LYS A 213 -13.36 -12.02 -28.02
CA LYS A 213 -12.00 -11.79 -27.56
C LYS A 213 -11.09 -12.89 -28.08
N ASN A 214 -9.96 -12.48 -28.65
CA ASN A 214 -8.85 -13.33 -29.04
C ASN A 214 -7.80 -13.30 -27.91
N ALA A 215 -7.60 -14.44 -27.25
CA ALA A 215 -6.68 -14.55 -26.13
C ALA A 215 -5.73 -15.73 -26.32
N THR A 216 -4.55 -15.62 -25.71
CA THR A 216 -3.52 -16.65 -25.68
C THR A 216 -3.23 -17.00 -24.24
N VAL A 217 -3.29 -18.29 -23.91
CA VAL A 217 -2.89 -18.83 -22.61
C VAL A 217 -1.58 -19.59 -22.73
N THR A 218 -0.68 -19.38 -21.78
CA THR A 218 0.57 -20.14 -21.63
C THR A 218 0.74 -20.56 -20.18
N LEU A 219 1.11 -21.81 -19.95
CA LEU A 219 1.43 -22.31 -18.62
C LEU A 219 2.93 -22.40 -18.45
N HIS A 220 3.48 -21.75 -17.43
CA HIS A 220 4.90 -21.77 -17.14
C HIS A 220 5.20 -22.68 -15.94
N PRO A 221 6.31 -23.43 -15.98
CA PRO A 221 6.76 -24.21 -14.83
C PRO A 221 7.14 -23.29 -13.64
N PRO A 222 7.30 -23.85 -12.43
CA PRO A 222 7.72 -23.10 -11.25
C PRO A 222 8.98 -22.27 -11.52
N ALA A 223 9.01 -21.04 -11.01
CA ALA A 223 10.23 -20.24 -11.04
C ALA A 223 11.34 -20.89 -10.21
N ASN A 224 12.59 -20.82 -10.69
CA ASN A 224 13.73 -21.32 -9.93
C ASN A 224 13.97 -20.46 -8.68
N TYR A 225 13.76 -21.02 -7.50
CA TYR A 225 13.93 -20.35 -6.21
C TYR A 225 15.38 -20.00 -5.85
N ASN A 226 16.38 -20.50 -6.60
CA ASN A 226 17.79 -20.19 -6.33
C ASN A 226 18.07 -18.68 -6.30
N PHE A 227 17.48 -17.92 -7.24
CA PHE A 227 17.63 -16.47 -7.26
C PHE A 227 17.00 -15.80 -6.03
N LEU A 228 15.88 -16.34 -5.54
CA LEU A 228 15.23 -15.84 -4.35
C LEU A 228 16.09 -16.06 -3.10
N TYR A 229 16.67 -17.26 -2.93
CA TYR A 229 17.59 -17.53 -1.82
C TYR A 229 18.82 -16.64 -1.87
N ILE A 230 19.44 -16.47 -3.05
CA ILE A 230 20.57 -15.55 -3.24
C ILE A 230 20.18 -14.13 -2.81
N ALA A 231 19.00 -13.64 -3.22
CA ALA A 231 18.51 -12.32 -2.84
C ALA A 231 18.31 -12.17 -1.33
N ILE A 232 17.69 -13.16 -0.68
CA ILE A 232 17.46 -13.15 0.78
C ILE A 232 18.79 -13.12 1.53
N PHE A 233 19.68 -14.08 1.25
CA PHE A 233 20.95 -14.20 1.97
C PHE A 233 21.91 -13.05 1.70
N SER A 234 21.95 -12.52 0.47
CA SER A 234 22.76 -11.34 0.16
C SER A 234 22.27 -10.09 0.88
N THR A 235 20.95 -9.89 0.98
CA THR A 235 20.35 -8.78 1.73
C THR A 235 20.63 -8.88 3.22
N ILE A 236 20.43 -10.06 3.82
CA ILE A 236 20.76 -10.30 5.24
C ILE A 236 22.25 -10.08 5.48
N GLY A 237 23.12 -10.61 4.62
CA GLY A 237 24.56 -10.43 4.69
C GLY A 237 24.98 -8.96 4.67
N LEU A 238 24.36 -8.15 3.80
CA LEU A 238 24.59 -6.71 3.73
C LEU A 238 24.23 -6.03 5.06
N PHE A 239 23.07 -6.32 5.65
CA PHE A 239 22.69 -5.74 6.93
C PHE A 239 23.59 -6.19 8.08
N VAL A 240 24.02 -7.45 8.10
CA VAL A 240 25.02 -7.93 9.09
C VAL A 240 26.32 -7.13 8.98
N ILE A 241 26.81 -6.86 7.76
CA ILE A 241 28.00 -6.04 7.54
C ILE A 241 27.77 -4.61 8.04
N ILE A 242 26.63 -3.98 7.74
CA ILE A 242 26.30 -2.63 8.21
C ILE A 242 26.28 -2.59 9.75
N TYR A 243 25.64 -3.56 10.39
CA TYR A 243 25.58 -3.67 11.85
C TYR A 243 26.96 -3.89 12.47
N PHE A 244 27.80 -4.71 11.83
CA PHE A 244 29.18 -4.92 12.27
C PHE A 244 30.01 -3.63 12.15
N ILE A 245 29.92 -2.91 11.02
CA ILE A 245 30.59 -1.63 10.83
C ILE A 245 30.10 -0.63 11.88
N ALA A 246 28.79 -0.49 12.06
CA ALA A 246 28.23 0.40 13.09
C ALA A 246 28.74 0.01 14.49
N PHE A 247 28.74 -1.28 14.83
CA PHE A 247 29.26 -1.76 16.11
C PHE A 247 30.74 -1.41 16.30
N THR A 248 31.58 -1.66 15.30
CA THR A 248 33.02 -1.34 15.37
C THR A 248 33.27 0.16 15.50
N ILE A 249 32.52 1.01 14.78
CA ILE A 249 32.58 2.47 14.92
C ILE A 249 32.20 2.87 16.34
N MET A 250 31.07 2.36 16.85
CA MET A 250 30.60 2.70 18.18
C MET A 250 31.53 2.17 19.31
N CYS A 251 32.35 1.15 19.06
CA CYS A 251 33.36 0.67 20.02
C CYS A 251 34.68 1.45 19.93
N LYS A 252 35.09 1.90 18.74
CA LYS A 252 36.37 2.59 18.51
C LYS A 252 36.31 4.09 18.72
N HIS A 253 35.15 4.70 18.47
CA HIS A 253 34.90 6.10 18.78
C HIS A 253 34.14 6.15 20.10
N PRO A 254 34.85 6.29 21.25
CA PRO A 254 34.19 6.65 22.49
C PRO A 254 33.40 7.95 22.26
N ASP A 255 32.30 8.13 22.99
CA ASP A 255 31.40 9.25 22.76
C ASP A 255 32.18 10.57 22.83
N ILE A 256 31.76 11.62 22.09
CA ILE A 256 32.48 12.90 21.98
C ILE A 256 32.87 13.48 23.36
N TYR A 257 32.10 13.15 24.40
CA TYR A 257 32.32 13.55 25.79
C TYR A 257 33.54 12.88 26.48
N ASP A 258 34.02 11.75 25.95
CA ASP A 258 35.22 11.05 26.42
C ASP A 258 36.51 11.53 25.71
N HIS A 259 36.39 12.38 24.67
CA HIS A 259 37.56 12.93 23.96
C HIS A 259 38.26 14.06 24.72
N LEU A 260 37.55 14.82 25.57
CA LEU A 260 38.21 15.76 26.48
C LEU A 260 38.77 15.00 27.68
N GLY A 261 40.05 15.24 27.99
CA GLY A 261 40.70 14.62 29.13
C GLY A 261 39.97 14.97 30.44
N PRO A 262 39.91 14.05 31.42
CA PRO A 262 39.20 14.26 32.68
C PRO A 262 39.67 15.51 33.43
N ASP A 263 40.95 15.86 33.30
CA ASP A 263 41.55 17.04 33.93
C ASP A 263 41.12 18.36 33.27
N GLN A 264 40.86 18.35 31.96
CA GLN A 264 40.35 19.54 31.26
C GLN A 264 38.89 19.77 31.60
N LEU A 265 38.12 18.69 31.71
CA LEU A 265 36.69 18.73 32.00
C LEU A 265 36.43 19.16 33.45
N SER A 266 37.25 18.73 34.40
CA SER A 266 37.17 19.19 35.80
C SER A 266 37.53 20.67 35.95
N LEU A 267 38.52 21.15 35.20
CA LEU A 267 38.84 22.58 35.16
C LEU A 267 37.68 23.40 34.58
N LEU A 268 37.08 22.93 33.48
CA LEU A 268 35.93 23.58 32.85
C LEU A 268 34.71 23.64 33.78
N GLU A 269 34.47 22.56 34.54
CA GLU A 269 33.41 22.48 35.55
C GLU A 269 33.62 23.51 36.66
N THR A 270 34.86 23.64 37.15
CA THR A 270 35.20 24.62 38.19
C THR A 270 34.98 26.06 37.70
N ILE A 271 35.28 26.33 36.42
CA ILE A 271 35.03 27.63 35.79
C ILE A 271 33.51 27.88 35.69
N ALA A 272 32.75 26.89 35.21
CA ALA A 272 31.30 26.97 35.09
C ALA A 272 30.61 27.22 36.45
N GLU A 273 31.04 26.54 37.51
CA GLU A 273 30.54 26.77 38.87
C GLU A 273 30.78 28.22 39.34
N ARG A 274 31.94 28.80 39.00
CA ARG A 274 32.26 30.19 39.33
C ARG A 274 31.36 31.17 38.57
N ASP A 275 31.14 30.93 37.27
CA ASP A 275 30.30 31.77 36.43
C ASP A 275 28.83 31.75 36.90
N ILE A 276 28.33 30.60 37.35
CA ILE A 276 27.00 30.48 37.98
C ILE A 276 26.93 31.33 39.25
N ALA A 277 27.95 31.24 40.11
CA ALA A 277 27.99 31.97 41.37
C ALA A 277 28.08 33.50 41.17
N GLU A 278 28.84 33.96 40.18
CA GLU A 278 28.94 35.38 39.81
C GLU A 278 27.60 35.91 39.27
N ARG A 279 26.90 35.16 38.42
CA ARG A 279 25.55 35.51 37.93
C ARG A 279 24.51 35.56 39.04
N TYR A 280 24.49 34.57 39.93
CA TYR A 280 23.55 34.52 41.06
C TYR A 280 23.72 35.74 42.00
N ASN A 281 24.96 36.21 42.17
CA ASN A 281 25.24 37.43 42.93
C ASN A 281 24.84 38.71 42.19
N HIS A 282 24.88 38.72 40.85
CA HIS A 282 24.43 39.84 40.02
C HIS A 282 22.89 39.96 39.98
N GLU A 283 22.18 38.84 39.86
CA GLU A 283 20.70 38.79 39.86
C GLU A 283 20.11 39.18 41.22
N ARG A 284 20.75 38.80 42.34
CA ARG A 284 20.38 39.28 43.68
C ARG A 284 20.47 40.80 43.84
N GLY A 285 21.31 41.46 43.04
CA GLY A 285 21.40 42.91 42.97
C GLY A 285 20.21 43.56 42.26
N TYR A 286 19.49 42.82 41.40
CA TYR A 286 18.36 43.29 40.59
C TYR A 286 16.99 42.86 41.13
N GLN A 287 16.88 41.74 41.83
CA GLN A 287 15.61 41.18 42.36
C GLN A 287 14.97 41.95 43.54
N THR A 288 15.36 43.21 43.80
CA THR A 288 14.61 44.06 44.75
C THR A 288 13.44 44.82 44.11
N LEU A 289 13.18 44.64 42.81
CA LEU A 289 12.06 45.27 42.11
C LEU A 289 11.44 44.27 41.12
N GLU A 290 10.11 44.12 41.21
CA GLU A 290 9.20 43.38 40.32
C GLU A 290 8.93 41.90 40.66
N GLY A 291 7.64 41.62 40.89
CA GLY A 291 7.09 40.33 41.31
C GLY A 291 6.63 39.45 40.16
N GLU A 292 6.61 38.14 40.41
CA GLU A 292 6.28 37.07 39.46
C GLU A 292 4.77 36.98 39.13
N GLU A 293 4.42 37.04 37.85
CA GLU A 293 3.18 36.48 37.30
C GLU A 293 3.47 35.20 36.52
N ASN A 294 2.71 34.13 36.81
CA ASN A 294 2.80 32.83 36.15
C ASN A 294 2.05 32.84 34.81
N VAL A 295 2.78 32.94 33.69
CA VAL A 295 2.21 32.86 32.33
C VAL A 295 2.31 31.44 31.78
N VAL A 296 1.17 30.84 31.43
CA VAL A 296 1.09 29.58 30.67
C VAL A 296 1.43 29.89 29.21
N SER A 297 2.59 29.43 28.72
CA SER A 297 3.10 29.76 27.39
C SER A 297 2.43 28.95 26.26
N THR A 298 1.93 29.67 25.25
CA THR A 298 1.53 29.12 23.95
C THR A 298 2.67 29.21 22.93
N SER A 299 2.57 28.50 21.80
CA SER A 299 3.61 28.51 20.75
C SER A 299 3.79 29.87 20.05
N GLU A 300 2.80 30.76 20.15
CA GLU A 300 2.90 32.14 19.62
C GLU A 300 3.68 33.04 20.58
N ASP A 301 3.46 32.89 21.90
CA ASP A 301 4.24 33.57 22.95
C ASP A 301 5.72 33.19 22.89
N ASP A 302 6.00 31.91 22.58
CA ASP A 302 7.34 31.36 22.39
C ASP A 302 8.13 32.08 21.27
N ILE A 303 7.45 32.51 20.20
CA ILE A 303 8.04 33.21 19.05
C ILE A 303 8.30 34.68 19.37
N GLU A 304 7.36 35.33 20.06
CA GLU A 304 7.47 36.74 20.44
C GLU A 304 8.55 36.96 21.51
N GLN A 305 8.66 36.04 22.47
CA GLN A 305 9.67 36.08 23.52
C GLN A 305 11.09 35.84 22.99
N SER A 306 11.25 34.89 22.07
CA SER A 306 12.54 34.65 21.39
C SER A 306 12.94 35.82 20.48
N GLY A 307 11.98 36.43 19.78
CA GLY A 307 12.22 37.65 18.99
C GLY A 307 12.67 38.83 19.85
N ARG A 308 12.04 39.06 21.01
CA ARG A 308 12.45 40.08 21.98
C ARG A 308 13.84 39.82 22.55
N ALA A 309 14.18 38.58 22.87
CA ALA A 309 15.50 38.26 23.41
C ALA A 309 16.63 38.52 22.39
N ILE A 310 16.40 38.21 21.11
CA ILE A 310 17.33 38.55 20.02
C ILE A 310 17.49 40.08 19.91
N GLU A 311 16.40 40.83 20.02
CA GLU A 311 16.41 42.30 19.98
C GLU A 311 17.13 42.91 21.20
N VAL A 312 17.03 42.28 22.37
CA VAL A 312 17.74 42.68 23.61
C VAL A 312 19.25 42.38 23.51
N ILE A 313 19.64 41.25 22.93
CA ILE A 313 21.06 40.91 22.70
C ILE A 313 21.69 41.83 21.65
N GLU A 314 20.93 42.25 20.64
CA GLU A 314 21.40 43.18 19.60
C GLU A 314 21.54 44.62 20.12
N THR A 315 20.77 45.00 21.15
CA THR A 315 20.81 46.33 21.77
C THR A 315 21.70 46.44 23.01
N SER A 316 22.06 45.31 23.64
CA SER A 316 22.98 45.27 24.78
C SER A 316 24.43 45.14 24.29
N HIS A 317 25.29 46.08 24.70
CA HIS A 317 26.73 46.08 24.38
C HIS A 317 27.49 44.99 25.17
N VAL A 318 27.09 43.73 25.03
CA VAL A 318 27.81 42.59 25.60
C VAL A 318 28.99 42.29 24.68
N GLY A 319 30.23 42.45 25.18
CA GLY A 319 31.45 42.32 24.38
C GLY A 319 31.68 40.95 23.75
N PHE A 320 30.98 39.91 24.22
CA PHE A 320 30.98 38.55 23.67
C PHE A 320 29.59 37.92 23.84
N VAL A 321 28.91 37.61 22.74
CA VAL A 321 27.67 36.84 22.75
C VAL A 321 28.03 35.36 22.82
N THR A 322 27.54 34.66 23.84
CA THR A 322 27.72 33.21 23.97
C THR A 322 26.50 32.46 23.41
N VAL A 323 26.67 31.19 23.04
CA VAL A 323 25.57 30.37 22.48
C VAL A 323 24.46 30.13 23.53
N SER A 324 24.80 30.16 24.82
CA SER A 324 23.83 30.08 25.91
C SER A 324 22.98 31.35 26.04
N ASP A 325 23.53 32.53 25.73
CA ASP A 325 22.75 33.79 25.71
C ASP A 325 21.63 33.76 24.63
N LEU A 326 21.82 32.97 23.57
CA LEU A 326 20.83 32.75 22.50
C LEU A 326 19.81 31.64 22.84
N CYS A 327 19.97 30.94 23.97
CA CYS A 327 19.07 29.89 24.45
C CYS A 327 18.33 30.38 25.71
N VAL A 328 17.23 31.08 25.52
CA VAL A 328 16.49 31.82 26.56
C VAL A 328 15.66 30.89 27.45
N LYS A 329 15.37 29.67 26.98
CA LYS A 329 14.47 28.74 27.68
C LYS A 329 15.20 27.71 28.51
N ASP A 330 14.58 27.38 29.64
CA ASP A 330 15.05 26.33 30.53
C ASP A 330 15.17 24.99 29.79
N TYR A 331 16.33 24.36 29.95
CA TYR A 331 16.66 23.06 29.41
C TYR A 331 15.69 21.98 29.88
N ASP A 332 15.32 21.96 31.17
CA ASP A 332 14.48 20.90 31.73
C ASP A 332 13.06 20.96 31.18
N TYR A 333 12.53 22.18 31.01
CA TYR A 333 11.25 22.42 30.33
C TYR A 333 11.28 21.89 28.88
N SER A 334 12.31 22.25 28.12
CA SER A 334 12.47 21.82 26.73
C SER A 334 12.67 20.31 26.60
N LYS A 335 13.45 19.70 27.50
CA LYS A 335 13.68 18.26 27.57
C LYS A 335 12.39 17.48 27.83
N GLN A 336 11.56 17.94 28.77
CA GLN A 336 10.26 17.33 29.04
C GLN A 336 9.32 17.41 27.82
N LYS A 337 9.30 18.56 27.13
CA LYS A 337 8.54 18.77 25.89
C LYS A 337 8.95 17.80 24.78
N PHE A 338 10.26 17.55 24.60
CA PHE A 338 10.75 16.60 23.61
C PHE A 338 10.54 15.13 23.98
N ARG A 339 10.54 14.77 25.27
CA ARG A 339 10.31 13.39 25.71
C ARG A 339 8.90 12.88 25.40
N ILE A 340 7.95 13.79 25.18
CA ILE A 340 6.57 13.46 24.80
C ILE A 340 6.47 12.98 23.35
N TYR A 341 7.34 13.46 22.44
CA TYR A 341 7.31 13.08 21.02
C TYR A 341 7.38 11.56 20.78
N PRO A 342 8.37 10.81 21.31
CA PRO A 342 8.45 9.38 21.07
C PRO A 342 7.30 8.61 21.74
N GLN A 343 6.79 9.11 22.87
CA GLN A 343 5.62 8.51 23.53
C GLN A 343 4.37 8.67 22.65
N THR A 344 4.12 9.89 22.14
CA THR A 344 3.00 10.16 21.23
C THR A 344 3.16 9.36 19.93
N MET A 345 4.38 9.27 19.40
CA MET A 345 4.66 8.48 18.20
C MET A 345 4.37 6.99 18.41
N LEU A 346 4.77 6.42 19.55
CA LEU A 346 4.47 5.04 19.90
C LEU A 346 2.96 4.81 20.08
N THR A 347 2.25 5.76 20.71
CA THR A 347 0.79 5.70 20.83
C THR A 347 0.12 5.69 19.46
N ILE A 348 0.47 6.64 18.58
CA ILE A 348 -0.03 6.69 17.20
C ILE A 348 0.28 5.36 16.49
N ALA A 349 1.51 4.87 16.62
CA ALA A 349 1.92 3.61 16.00
C ALA A 349 1.05 2.43 16.42
N ILE A 350 0.79 2.25 17.71
CA ILE A 350 -0.05 1.14 18.21
C ILE A 350 -1.49 1.29 17.72
N PHE A 351 -2.12 2.45 17.94
CA PHE A 351 -3.52 2.67 17.58
C PHE A 351 -3.76 2.59 16.08
N TYR A 352 -2.77 3.00 15.28
CA TYR A 352 -2.85 2.95 13.83
C TYR A 352 -2.55 1.55 13.30
N SER A 353 -1.61 0.79 13.88
CA SER A 353 -1.23 -0.55 13.38
C SER A 353 -2.27 -1.64 13.64
N LEU A 354 -2.98 -1.56 14.78
CA LEU A 354 -3.98 -2.56 15.16
C LEU A 354 -5.07 -2.75 14.09
N PRO A 355 -5.77 -1.70 13.61
CA PRO A 355 -6.78 -1.85 12.57
C PRO A 355 -6.18 -2.30 11.23
N VAL A 356 -4.95 -1.91 10.91
CA VAL A 356 -4.26 -2.30 9.67
C VAL A 356 -4.06 -3.81 9.61
N ILE A 357 -3.48 -4.38 10.67
CA ILE A 357 -3.24 -5.81 10.74
C ILE A 357 -4.57 -6.57 10.70
N GLN A 358 -5.59 -6.10 11.42
CA GLN A 358 -6.92 -6.70 11.40
C GLN A 358 -7.55 -6.69 10.00
N LEU A 359 -7.48 -5.55 9.30
CA LEU A 359 -8.06 -5.40 7.97
C LEU A 359 -7.35 -6.28 6.93
N VAL A 360 -6.01 -6.31 6.95
CA VAL A 360 -5.22 -7.13 6.03
C VAL A 360 -5.51 -8.62 6.25
N LEU A 361 -5.60 -9.08 7.50
CA LEU A 361 -5.96 -10.46 7.81
C LEU A 361 -7.39 -10.79 7.33
N GLN A 362 -8.33 -9.87 7.51
CA GLN A 362 -9.69 -10.05 7.01
C GLN A 362 -9.74 -10.18 5.49
N TYR A 363 -8.99 -9.35 4.75
CA TYR A 363 -8.91 -9.46 3.29
C TYR A 363 -8.27 -10.75 2.81
N GLN A 364 -7.21 -11.20 3.48
CA GLN A 364 -6.59 -12.49 3.18
C GLN A 364 -7.59 -13.65 3.36
N LEU A 365 -8.42 -13.62 4.42
CA LEU A 365 -9.50 -14.60 4.61
C LEU A 365 -10.59 -14.47 3.55
N ASN A 366 -10.94 -13.25 3.15
CA ASN A 366 -11.94 -13.01 2.11
C ASN A 366 -11.48 -13.52 0.75
N ILE A 367 -10.23 -13.32 0.35
CA ILE A 367 -9.69 -13.91 -0.89
C ILE A 367 -9.79 -15.42 -0.84
N ASN A 368 -9.28 -16.04 0.23
CA ASN A 368 -9.22 -17.50 0.29
C ASN A 368 -10.63 -18.15 0.33
N SER A 369 -11.61 -17.47 0.92
CA SER A 369 -12.99 -17.98 1.00
C SER A 369 -13.83 -17.69 -0.24
N SER A 370 -13.64 -16.54 -0.89
CA SER A 370 -14.39 -16.13 -2.09
C SER A 370 -13.74 -16.58 -3.40
N GLY A 371 -12.42 -16.80 -3.38
CA GLY A 371 -11.59 -17.02 -4.56
C GLY A 371 -11.41 -15.77 -5.44
N ASN A 372 -11.86 -14.60 -5.00
CA ASN A 372 -11.73 -13.37 -5.77
C ASN A 372 -10.33 -12.75 -5.62
N GLU A 373 -9.49 -12.90 -6.64
CA GLU A 373 -8.14 -12.34 -6.68
C GLU A 373 -8.11 -10.83 -7.01
N ASP A 374 -9.25 -10.21 -7.35
CA ASP A 374 -9.35 -8.76 -7.59
C ASP A 374 -9.52 -7.96 -6.28
N ILE A 375 -9.65 -8.63 -5.13
CA ILE A 375 -9.71 -7.94 -3.82
C ILE A 375 -8.36 -7.27 -3.49
N CYS A 376 -7.25 -7.94 -3.80
CA CYS A 376 -5.91 -7.41 -3.58
C CYS A 376 -5.16 -7.33 -4.92
N TYR A 377 -4.79 -6.12 -5.31
CA TYR A 377 -4.22 -5.80 -6.62
C TYR A 377 -2.73 -6.09 -6.69
N PHE A 378 -2.38 -7.37 -6.76
CA PHE A 378 -0.99 -7.78 -6.90
C PHE A 378 -0.49 -7.62 -8.33
N ASN A 379 0.80 -7.31 -8.47
CA ASN A 379 1.50 -7.55 -9.72
C ASN A 379 1.94 -9.02 -9.78
N PHE A 380 1.02 -9.90 -10.18
CA PHE A 380 1.22 -11.35 -10.22
C PHE A 380 2.38 -11.79 -11.13
N LEU A 381 2.78 -10.98 -12.12
CA LEU A 381 3.91 -11.30 -13.00
C LEU A 381 5.26 -11.18 -12.26
N CYS A 382 5.39 -10.15 -11.43
CA CYS A 382 6.61 -9.86 -10.66
C CYS A 382 6.59 -10.48 -9.26
N ILE A 383 5.44 -10.97 -8.79
CA ILE A 383 5.30 -11.52 -7.45
C ILE A 383 6.15 -12.80 -7.30
N ARG A 384 6.79 -12.94 -6.14
CA ARG A 384 7.48 -14.17 -5.76
C ARG A 384 6.96 -14.59 -4.41
N GLN A 385 6.26 -15.72 -4.39
CA GLN A 385 5.76 -16.32 -3.18
C GLN A 385 6.86 -17.06 -2.44
N PHE A 386 6.86 -16.96 -1.12
CA PHE A 386 7.73 -17.75 -0.25
C PHE A 386 7.00 -18.05 1.05
N ALA A 387 7.01 -19.33 1.44
CA ALA A 387 6.22 -19.82 2.58
C ALA A 387 4.74 -19.38 2.46
N MET A 388 4.20 -18.74 3.50
CA MET A 388 2.80 -18.31 3.59
C MET A 388 2.53 -16.94 2.94
N LEU A 389 3.54 -16.25 2.43
CA LEU A 389 3.39 -14.89 1.89
C LEU A 389 3.38 -14.91 0.37
N THR A 390 2.22 -14.60 -0.22
CA THR A 390 2.03 -14.50 -1.68
C THR A 390 2.99 -13.48 -2.28
N ALA A 391 3.09 -12.28 -1.69
CA ALA A 391 3.96 -11.18 -2.15
C ALA A 391 5.26 -11.05 -1.35
N PHE A 392 5.94 -12.16 -1.06
CA PHE A 392 7.11 -12.17 -0.18
C PHE A 392 8.18 -11.17 -0.59
N ASN A 393 8.51 -11.04 -1.87
CA ASN A 393 9.54 -10.11 -2.34
C ASN A 393 9.22 -8.64 -2.01
N ASN A 394 7.95 -8.22 -2.12
CA ASN A 394 7.53 -6.86 -1.81
C ASN A 394 7.47 -6.59 -0.29
N VAL A 395 7.14 -7.61 0.51
CA VAL A 395 7.20 -7.51 1.97
C VAL A 395 8.66 -7.48 2.44
N PHE A 396 9.50 -8.36 1.90
CA PHE A 396 10.90 -8.52 2.30
C PHE A 396 11.74 -7.28 1.96
N SER A 397 11.48 -6.61 0.84
CA SER A 397 12.20 -5.37 0.49
C SER A 397 12.05 -4.26 1.54
N ASN A 398 10.98 -4.28 2.34
CA ASN A 398 10.72 -3.30 3.40
C ASN A 398 11.44 -3.59 4.73
N ILE A 399 12.06 -4.76 4.87
CA ILE A 399 12.82 -5.10 6.10
C ILE A 399 13.97 -4.13 6.37
N GLY A 400 14.49 -3.49 5.33
CA GLY A 400 15.55 -2.50 5.44
C GLY A 400 15.18 -1.28 6.27
N TYR A 401 13.94 -0.79 6.16
CA TYR A 401 13.44 0.30 6.99
C TYR A 401 13.39 -0.11 8.47
N CYS A 402 12.91 -1.31 8.77
CA CYS A 402 12.91 -1.85 10.13
C CYS A 402 14.34 -2.00 10.67
N ALA A 403 15.25 -2.57 9.88
CA ALA A 403 16.64 -2.78 10.28
C ALA A 403 17.39 -1.47 10.52
N LEU A 404 17.24 -0.49 9.63
CA LEU A 404 17.88 0.82 9.77
C LEU A 404 17.23 1.67 10.86
N GLY A 405 15.91 1.60 11.04
CA GLY A 405 15.18 2.23 12.14
C GLY A 405 15.64 1.72 13.50
N LEU A 406 15.79 0.40 13.65
CA LEU A 406 16.32 -0.21 14.87
C LEU A 406 17.78 0.21 15.13
N LEU A 407 18.62 0.18 14.10
CA LEU A 407 20.02 0.62 14.22
C LEU A 407 20.10 2.08 14.65
N PHE A 408 19.27 2.95 14.07
CA PHE A 408 19.20 4.35 14.43
C PHE A 408 18.78 4.54 15.89
N LEU A 409 17.78 3.79 16.36
CA LEU A 409 17.37 3.81 17.78
C LEU A 409 18.50 3.37 18.72
N ILE A 410 19.27 2.34 18.36
CA ILE A 410 20.43 1.90 19.14
C ILE A 410 21.49 3.00 19.23
N ILE A 411 21.77 3.68 18.11
CA ILE A 411 22.73 4.79 18.06
C ILE A 411 22.25 5.96 18.94
N VAL A 412 20.98 6.34 18.82
CA VAL A 412 20.38 7.43 19.62
C VAL A 412 20.41 7.07 21.11
N TYR A 413 20.06 5.83 21.46
CA TYR A 413 20.08 5.33 22.84
C TYR A 413 21.47 5.41 23.47
N ARG A 414 22.49 4.98 22.74
CA ARG A 414 23.88 5.08 23.22
C ARG A 414 24.29 6.53 23.46
N ARG A 415 24.01 7.43 22.52
CA ARG A 415 24.37 8.85 22.63
C ARG A 415 23.63 9.55 23.77
N ASP A 416 22.35 9.23 23.96
CA ASP A 416 21.53 9.74 25.06
C ASP A 416 22.10 9.28 26.41
N MET A 417 22.45 8.00 26.52
CA MET A 417 23.07 7.47 27.75
C MET A 417 24.44 8.05 28.06
N ALA A 418 25.29 8.24 27.05
CA ALA A 418 26.58 8.89 27.22
C ALA A 418 26.44 10.34 27.69
N TYR A 419 25.53 11.10 27.07
CA TYR A 419 25.24 12.47 27.46
C TYR A 419 24.65 12.56 28.88
N ALA A 420 23.74 11.65 29.25
CA ALA A 420 23.20 11.61 30.61
C ALA A 420 24.29 11.34 31.66
N ARG A 421 25.24 10.44 31.38
CA ARG A 421 26.40 10.19 32.25
C ARG A 421 27.31 11.42 32.36
N PHE A 422 27.58 12.09 31.24
CA PHE A 422 28.35 13.33 31.22
C PHE A 422 27.71 14.41 32.10
N LEU A 423 26.41 14.67 31.94
CA LEU A 423 25.68 15.65 32.75
C LEU A 423 25.62 15.29 34.23
N THR A 424 25.61 14.00 34.57
CA THR A 424 25.64 13.54 35.97
C THR A 424 27.01 13.80 36.60
N LYS A 425 28.08 13.72 35.81
CA LYS A 425 29.45 13.90 36.27
C LYS A 425 29.87 15.38 36.29
N TYR A 426 29.33 16.19 35.38
CA TYR A 426 29.66 17.61 35.19
C TYR A 426 28.40 18.46 35.00
N PRO A 427 27.60 18.66 36.07
CA PRO A 427 26.33 19.39 35.99
C PRO A 427 26.48 20.88 35.67
N ALA A 428 27.55 21.56 36.11
CA ALA A 428 27.75 22.99 35.88
C ALA A 428 28.06 23.30 34.41
N ILE A 429 28.89 22.49 33.76
CA ILE A 429 29.12 22.58 32.31
C ILE A 429 27.82 22.40 31.55
N GLY A 430 27.02 21.41 31.91
CA GLY A 430 25.74 21.13 31.24
C GLY A 430 24.73 22.28 31.32
N LYS A 431 24.83 23.12 32.34
CA LYS A 431 23.97 24.28 32.56
C LYS A 431 24.46 25.53 31.83
N GLU A 432 25.78 25.73 31.78
CA GLU A 432 26.38 26.97 31.30
C GLU A 432 26.94 26.91 29.87
N TYR A 433 27.32 25.72 29.42
CA TYR A 433 28.11 25.55 28.21
C TYR A 433 27.53 24.47 27.26
N GLY A 434 27.55 24.80 25.97
CA GLY A 434 27.14 23.90 24.89
C GLY A 434 25.65 24.01 24.52
N ILE A 435 25.29 23.42 23.38
CA ILE A 435 23.90 23.40 22.91
C ILE A 435 23.17 22.24 23.58
N PRO A 436 22.07 22.49 24.31
CA PRO A 436 21.31 21.44 24.96
C PRO A 436 20.87 20.37 23.96
N GLN A 437 21.19 19.10 24.25
CA GLN A 437 20.84 17.99 23.38
C GLN A 437 19.47 17.43 23.75
N HIS A 438 18.58 17.35 22.77
CA HIS A 438 17.28 16.74 22.92
C HIS A 438 17.15 15.51 22.02
N PHE A 439 17.17 14.33 22.62
CA PHE A 439 17.10 13.05 21.91
C PHE A 439 15.68 12.59 21.58
N GLY A 440 14.65 13.15 22.23
CA GLY A 440 13.26 12.74 22.07
C GLY A 440 12.79 12.72 20.61
N LEU A 441 13.11 13.76 19.83
CA LEU A 441 12.73 13.83 18.41
C LEU A 441 13.44 12.76 17.57
N PHE A 442 14.71 12.44 17.88
CA PHE A 442 15.43 11.38 17.19
C PHE A 442 14.85 10.00 17.50
N TYR A 443 14.43 9.73 18.74
CA TYR A 443 13.69 8.51 19.05
C TYR A 443 12.37 8.44 18.27
N ALA A 444 11.62 9.54 18.17
CA ALA A 444 10.39 9.58 17.38
C ALA A 444 10.65 9.29 15.89
N MET A 445 11.72 9.85 15.30
CA MET A 445 12.14 9.57 13.93
C MET A 445 12.53 8.10 13.73
N GLY A 446 13.26 7.50 14.67
CA GLY A 446 13.65 6.09 14.62
C GLY A 446 12.47 5.12 14.74
N ILE A 447 11.54 5.41 15.66
CA ILE A 447 10.26 4.67 15.76
C ILE A 447 9.48 4.84 14.46
N GLY A 448 9.40 6.06 13.91
CA GLY A 448 8.76 6.31 12.62
C GLY A 448 9.33 5.47 11.50
N LEU A 449 10.64 5.47 11.31
CA LEU A 449 11.31 4.69 10.27
C LEU A 449 11.09 3.17 10.43
N PHE A 450 11.08 2.67 11.66
CA PHE A 450 10.76 1.26 11.92
C PHE A 450 9.31 0.95 11.55
N MET A 451 8.38 1.82 11.95
CA MET A 451 6.95 1.64 11.70
C MET A 451 6.59 1.79 10.23
N GLU A 452 7.29 2.64 9.48
CA GLU A 452 7.20 2.72 8.02
C GLU A 452 7.45 1.36 7.37
N GLY A 453 8.55 0.69 7.74
CA GLY A 453 8.85 -0.65 7.22
C GLY A 453 7.77 -1.68 7.55
N LEU A 454 7.19 -1.60 8.75
CA LEU A 454 6.10 -2.49 9.16
C LEU A 454 4.81 -2.22 8.36
N MET A 455 4.38 -0.97 8.27
CA MET A 455 3.14 -0.58 7.58
C MET A 455 3.25 -0.78 6.06
N SER A 456 4.39 -0.44 5.46
CA SER A 456 4.67 -0.68 4.05
C SER A 456 4.68 -2.18 3.73
N GLY A 457 5.30 -2.98 4.61
CA GLY A 457 5.23 -4.44 4.53
C GLY A 457 3.79 -4.97 4.60
N CYS A 458 2.98 -4.47 5.55
CA CYS A 458 1.58 -4.86 5.69
C CYS A 458 0.73 -4.50 4.47
N TYR A 459 0.95 -3.34 3.85
CA TYR A 459 0.28 -2.96 2.60
C TYR A 459 0.51 -4.01 1.51
N HIS A 460 1.74 -4.47 1.34
CA HIS A 460 2.06 -5.46 0.31
C HIS A 460 1.53 -6.88 0.58
N ILE A 461 1.04 -7.18 1.78
CA ILE A 461 0.31 -8.43 2.04
C ILE A 461 -1.04 -8.43 1.31
N CYS A 462 -1.71 -7.28 1.19
CA CYS A 462 -2.91 -7.12 0.38
C CYS A 462 -3.00 -5.68 -0.13
N PRO A 463 -2.45 -5.37 -1.32
CA PRO A 463 -2.50 -4.03 -1.87
C PRO A 463 -3.94 -3.67 -2.27
N SER A 464 -4.52 -2.67 -1.63
CA SER A 464 -5.88 -2.18 -1.91
C SER A 464 -5.96 -0.68 -1.70
N LYS A 465 -6.98 -0.02 -2.28
CA LYS A 465 -7.24 1.41 -2.08
C LYS A 465 -7.38 1.80 -0.60
N GLN A 466 -7.94 0.89 0.22
CA GLN A 466 -8.09 1.11 1.66
C GLN A 466 -6.75 0.96 2.40
N ASN A 467 -5.93 -0.01 2.00
CA ASN A 467 -4.64 -0.27 2.64
C ASN A 467 -3.55 0.74 2.23
N PHE A 468 -3.69 1.40 1.08
CA PHE A 468 -2.75 2.41 0.56
C PHE A 468 -2.49 3.57 1.54
N GLN A 469 -3.50 3.94 2.33
CA GLN A 469 -3.43 5.06 3.25
C GLN A 469 -2.44 4.81 4.40
N PHE A 470 -2.18 3.54 4.72
CA PHE A 470 -1.39 3.18 5.90
C PHE A 470 0.10 3.44 5.72
N ASP A 471 0.63 3.07 4.56
CA ASP A 471 2.01 3.34 4.14
C ASP A 471 2.24 4.86 4.04
N THR A 472 1.37 5.52 3.27
CA THR A 472 1.41 6.98 3.02
C THR A 472 1.38 7.81 4.32
N SER A 473 0.66 7.37 5.35
CA SER A 473 0.56 8.12 6.60
C SER A 473 1.88 8.20 7.36
N PHE A 474 2.66 7.11 7.42
CA PHE A 474 3.97 7.12 8.07
C PHE A 474 5.02 7.88 7.27
N MET A 475 4.95 7.85 5.94
CA MET A 475 5.75 8.74 5.08
C MET A 475 5.54 10.22 5.46
N PHE A 476 4.29 10.66 5.61
CA PHE A 476 4.00 12.03 6.04
C PHE A 476 4.47 12.31 7.47
N ILE A 477 4.31 11.38 8.41
CA ILE A 477 4.82 11.53 9.78
C ILE A 477 6.33 11.75 9.77
N ILE A 478 7.09 10.91 9.07
CA ILE A 478 8.56 11.01 9.00
C ILE A 478 8.98 12.33 8.35
N ALA A 479 8.31 12.74 7.26
CA ALA A 479 8.60 14.01 6.59
C ALA A 479 8.39 15.22 7.52
N VAL A 480 7.29 15.26 8.28
CA VAL A 480 7.03 16.34 9.25
C VAL A 480 8.03 16.31 10.40
N LEU A 481 8.37 15.13 10.94
CA LEU A 481 9.40 15.01 11.98
C LEU A 481 10.77 15.51 11.49
N ASN A 482 11.13 15.26 10.22
CA ASN A 482 12.33 15.80 9.59
C ASN A 482 12.29 17.34 9.51
N ILE A 483 11.16 17.92 9.11
CA ILE A 483 10.98 19.38 9.06
C ILE A 483 11.12 19.99 10.46
N ILE A 484 10.45 19.41 11.46
CA ILE A 484 10.57 19.85 12.86
C ILE A 484 12.01 19.73 13.34
N LYS A 485 12.74 18.68 12.92
CA LYS A 485 14.14 18.51 13.30
C LYS A 485 15.04 19.58 12.71
N ILE A 486 14.87 19.88 11.43
CA ILE A 486 15.61 20.96 10.74
C ILE A 486 15.31 22.31 11.41
N TYR A 487 14.04 22.55 11.74
CA TYR A 487 13.61 23.77 12.43
C TYR A 487 14.26 23.87 13.82
N GLN A 488 14.20 22.83 14.64
CA GLN A 488 14.84 22.76 15.95
C GLN A 488 16.34 23.06 15.89
N THR A 489 17.06 22.50 14.90
CA THR A 489 18.51 22.74 14.77
C THR A 489 18.87 24.18 14.43
N ARG A 490 17.94 24.96 13.87
CA ARG A 490 18.14 26.37 13.55
C ARG A 490 17.58 27.30 14.62
N HIS A 491 16.49 26.89 15.28
CA HIS A 491 15.75 27.66 16.27
C HIS A 491 15.55 26.82 17.54
N PRO A 492 16.60 26.67 18.38
CA PRO A 492 16.58 25.74 19.51
C PRO A 492 15.53 26.08 20.57
N ASP A 493 15.13 27.35 20.70
CA ASP A 493 14.14 27.81 21.70
C ASP A 493 12.68 27.78 21.20
N ILE A 494 12.47 27.78 19.89
CA ILE A 494 11.14 27.85 19.29
C ILE A 494 10.78 26.46 18.82
N ASN A 495 10.08 25.72 19.68
CA ASN A 495 9.73 24.34 19.40
C ASN A 495 8.22 24.15 19.36
N PRO A 496 7.65 23.57 18.29
CA PRO A 496 6.23 23.28 18.26
C PRO A 496 5.88 22.20 19.30
N ARG A 497 4.72 22.34 19.94
CA ARG A 497 4.20 21.34 20.87
C ARG A 497 3.87 20.07 20.10
N SER A 498 4.22 18.90 20.64
CA SER A 498 3.97 17.60 20.00
C SER A 498 2.51 17.43 19.58
N ALA A 499 1.56 17.74 20.47
CA ALA A 499 0.13 17.69 20.17
C ALA A 499 -0.24 18.56 18.96
N GLY A 500 0.25 19.80 18.89
CA GLY A 500 -0.02 20.68 17.75
C GLY A 500 0.55 20.14 16.44
N SER A 501 1.79 19.64 16.46
CA SER A 501 2.45 19.03 15.30
C SER A 501 1.70 17.81 14.76
N PHE A 502 1.33 16.87 15.65
CA PHE A 502 0.61 15.66 15.26
C PHE A 502 -0.87 15.94 14.90
N SER A 503 -1.51 16.93 15.51
CA SER A 503 -2.86 17.37 15.11
C SER A 503 -2.88 18.01 13.71
N PHE A 504 -1.89 18.86 13.39
CA PHE A 504 -1.76 19.42 12.05
C PHE A 504 -1.55 18.32 11.00
N LEU A 505 -0.74 17.32 11.34
CA LEU A 505 -0.53 16.15 10.48
C LEU A 505 -1.80 15.32 10.28
N ALA A 506 -2.62 15.14 11.33
CA ALA A 506 -3.90 14.44 11.20
C ALA A 506 -4.85 15.14 10.20
N VAL A 507 -4.82 16.47 10.14
CA VAL A 507 -5.59 17.24 9.13
C VAL A 507 -5.05 16.99 7.72
N ILE A 508 -3.74 16.96 7.53
CA ILE A 508 -3.13 16.65 6.21
C ILE A 508 -3.53 15.24 5.76
N ILE A 509 -3.45 14.26 6.67
CA ILE A 509 -3.84 12.89 6.38
C ILE A 509 -5.34 12.84 6.01
N LEU A 510 -6.22 13.51 6.76
CA LEU A 510 -7.65 13.57 6.46
C LEU A 510 -7.93 14.17 5.07
N ILE A 511 -7.28 15.27 4.69
CA ILE A 511 -7.41 15.86 3.35
C ILE A 511 -6.97 14.87 2.28
N THR A 512 -5.87 14.15 2.52
CA THR A 512 -5.38 13.12 1.60
C THR A 512 -6.39 11.98 1.43
N VAL A 513 -7.02 11.53 2.53
CA VAL A 513 -8.08 10.50 2.48
C VAL A 513 -9.27 10.99 1.65
N ILE A 514 -9.71 12.23 1.83
CA ILE A 514 -10.79 12.83 1.02
C ILE A 514 -10.40 12.82 -0.46
N GLY A 515 -9.15 13.17 -0.78
CA GLY A 515 -8.63 13.13 -2.14
C GLY A 515 -8.67 11.76 -2.79
N VAL A 516 -8.27 10.71 -2.05
CA VAL A 516 -8.27 9.32 -2.54
C VAL A 516 -9.69 8.80 -2.79
N TYR A 517 -10.68 9.23 -2.00
CA TYR A 517 -12.07 8.79 -2.17
C TYR A 517 -12.84 9.59 -3.24
N TYR A 518 -12.56 10.90 -3.37
CA TYR A 518 -13.22 11.76 -4.34
C TYR A 518 -12.58 11.65 -5.74
N ASP A 519 -11.27 11.38 -5.79
CA ASP A 519 -10.45 11.09 -6.98
C ASP A 519 -10.70 11.99 -8.20
N GLU A 520 -10.79 13.30 -7.96
CA GLU A 520 -10.97 14.30 -9.02
C GLU A 520 -9.66 14.99 -9.38
N GLN A 521 -9.39 15.16 -10.68
CA GLN A 521 -8.13 15.74 -11.15
C GLN A 521 -7.91 17.17 -10.64
N TRP A 522 -8.98 17.96 -10.51
CA TRP A 522 -8.90 19.34 -10.00
C TRP A 522 -8.49 19.39 -8.53
N PHE A 523 -8.91 18.41 -7.72
CA PHE A 523 -8.56 18.31 -6.31
C PHE A 523 -7.05 18.13 -6.17
N TRP A 524 -6.47 17.19 -6.93
CA TRP A 524 -5.03 16.91 -6.89
C TRP A 524 -4.18 18.08 -7.39
N ILE A 525 -4.61 18.78 -8.45
CA ILE A 525 -3.93 20.00 -8.94
C ILE A 525 -3.94 21.09 -7.86
N THR A 526 -5.09 21.30 -7.21
CA THR A 526 -5.23 22.31 -6.15
C THR A 526 -4.38 21.95 -4.94
N TYR A 527 -4.46 20.70 -4.48
CA TYR A 527 -3.68 20.18 -3.37
C TYR A 527 -2.17 20.31 -3.63
N ALA A 528 -1.68 19.90 -4.80
CA ALA A 528 -0.27 20.02 -5.17
C ALA A 528 0.20 21.48 -5.18
N THR A 529 -0.62 22.39 -5.71
CA THR A 529 -0.29 23.82 -5.74
C THR A 529 -0.17 24.39 -4.33
N ILE A 530 -1.15 24.12 -3.45
CA ILE A 530 -1.12 24.55 -2.04
C ILE A 530 0.08 23.95 -1.32
N HIS A 531 0.36 22.66 -1.54
CA HIS A 531 1.48 21.97 -0.90
C HIS A 531 2.84 22.59 -1.29
N ILE A 532 3.06 22.87 -2.58
CA ILE A 532 4.29 23.52 -3.06
C ILE A 532 4.43 24.92 -2.45
N LEU A 533 3.36 25.73 -2.45
CA LEU A 533 3.38 27.07 -1.86
C LEU A 533 3.65 27.02 -0.35
N ALA A 534 3.05 26.07 0.37
CA ALA A 534 3.29 25.85 1.79
C ALA A 534 4.75 25.45 2.05
N CYS A 535 5.32 24.53 1.28
CA CYS A 535 6.73 24.13 1.40
C CYS A 535 7.69 25.30 1.15
N LEU A 536 7.42 26.13 0.14
CA LEU A 536 8.17 27.36 -0.12
C LEU A 536 8.04 28.37 1.04
N ALA A 537 6.84 28.56 1.57
CA ALA A 537 6.60 29.44 2.71
C ALA A 537 7.29 28.95 3.98
N PHE A 538 7.23 27.65 4.28
CA PHE A 538 7.92 27.04 5.42
C PHE A 538 9.44 27.16 5.27
N THR A 539 9.98 26.91 4.07
CA THR A 539 11.41 27.09 3.81
C THR A 539 11.79 28.56 4.01
N GLY A 540 11.01 29.51 3.48
CA GLY A 540 11.20 30.93 3.72
C GLY A 540 11.22 31.28 5.21
N LYS A 541 10.26 30.77 6.00
CA LYS A 541 10.23 30.97 7.46
C LYS A 541 11.42 30.33 8.17
N ILE A 542 11.83 29.11 7.80
CA ILE A 542 12.99 28.42 8.40
C ILE A 542 14.27 29.25 8.21
N TYR A 543 14.48 29.82 7.02
CA TYR A 543 15.72 30.53 6.66
C TYR A 543 15.74 32.02 7.04
N TYR A 544 14.60 32.71 7.02
CA TYR A 544 14.52 34.17 7.18
C TYR A 544 13.75 34.63 8.42
N MET A 545 13.57 33.74 9.41
CA MET A 545 12.90 34.05 10.68
C MET A 545 13.51 35.31 11.34
N GLY A 546 12.66 36.26 11.73
CA GLY A 546 13.08 37.52 12.36
C GLY A 546 13.50 38.64 11.39
N ARG A 547 13.87 38.33 10.13
CA ARG A 547 14.24 39.36 9.12
C ARG A 547 13.13 39.72 8.13
N LEU A 548 12.14 38.83 7.96
CA LEU A 548 11.03 39.03 7.02
C LEU A 548 9.70 39.18 7.79
N LYS A 549 9.32 40.42 8.10
CA LYS A 549 7.94 40.75 8.54
C LYS A 549 7.02 40.74 7.30
N VAL A 550 6.43 39.59 6.99
CA VAL A 550 5.34 39.53 6.00
C VAL A 550 4.10 40.13 6.64
N THR A 551 3.91 41.43 6.46
CA THR A 551 2.69 42.13 6.87
C THR A 551 1.65 41.97 5.77
N PHE A 552 0.68 41.07 5.96
CA PHE A 552 -0.55 41.10 5.18
C PHE A 552 -1.41 42.27 5.67
N ARG A 553 -1.20 43.47 5.11
CA ARG A 553 -2.14 44.57 5.24
C ARG A 553 -3.35 44.28 4.35
N VAL A 554 -4.37 43.63 4.90
CA VAL A 554 -5.71 43.68 4.29
C VAL A 554 -6.22 45.11 4.46
N HIS A 555 -6.20 45.87 3.37
CA HIS A 555 -6.78 47.21 3.32
C HIS A 555 -8.30 47.07 3.26
N VAL A 556 -8.95 46.91 4.41
CA VAL A 556 -10.40 47.13 4.50
C VAL A 556 -10.63 48.63 4.49
N SER A 557 -10.88 49.17 3.29
CA SER A 557 -11.37 50.54 3.12
C SER A 557 -12.83 50.60 3.58
N LEU A 558 -13.06 50.72 4.89
CA LEU A 558 -14.34 51.21 5.41
C LEU A 558 -14.43 52.71 5.10
N LYS A 559 -15.04 53.03 3.96
CA LYS A 559 -15.47 54.39 3.64
C LYS A 559 -16.77 54.68 4.42
N LYS A 560 -16.57 55.39 5.54
CA LYS A 560 -17.47 56.23 6.36
C LYS A 560 -18.95 56.44 5.95
N ILE A 561 -19.77 56.45 7.02
CA ILE A 561 -21.12 57.02 7.24
C ILE A 561 -22.28 56.17 6.72
#